data_AF-A0A969ZA07-F1
#
_entry.id   AF-A0A969ZA07-F1
#
_cell.length_a   1.000
_cell.length_b   1.000
_cell.length_c   1.000
_cell.angle_alpha   90.00
_cell.angle_beta   90.00
_cell.angle_gamma   90.00
#
_symmetry.space_group_name_H-M   'P 1'
#
loop_
_entity.id
_entity.type
_entity.pdbx_description
1 polymer ?
#
loop_
_entity_poly.entity_id
_entity_poly.type
_entity_poly.pdbx_seq_one_letter_code
_entity_poly.pdbx_strand_id
1 'polypeptide(L)'
;ERRLCYVGITRAKKKVYLVRAFRRNLMGLSTVNNPSRFLKDIPASLVKNSGNSFGQNRYHEERPLKSDMYAWERNIPAPVAAPAGDLPNLKAGDRVKHAQFGRGMVISCKPVKNDSEIVVAFPDLGIKRLLLSFARLEKVE
;
A
#
# COMPACT_ATOMS: atom_id res chain seq x y z
N GLU A 1 17.97 10.97 -15.13
CA GLU A 1 16.82 11.84 -14.83
C GLU A 1 17.14 13.10 -14.01
N ARG A 2 17.92 13.04 -12.92
CA ARG A 2 18.20 14.24 -12.08
C ARG A 2 18.75 15.44 -12.87
N ARG A 3 19.68 15.21 -13.80
CA ARG A 3 20.21 16.25 -14.70
C ARG A 3 19.13 16.87 -15.61
N LEU A 4 18.14 16.08 -16.06
CA LEU A 4 17.02 16.60 -16.84
C LEU A 4 16.10 17.50 -16.00
N CYS A 5 15.82 17.09 -14.76
CA CYS A 5 15.06 17.91 -13.82
C CYS A 5 15.78 19.23 -13.53
N TYR A 6 17.10 19.19 -13.28
CA TYR A 6 17.92 20.38 -13.08
C TYR A 6 17.84 21.35 -14.27
N VAL A 7 18.10 20.87 -15.49
CA VAL A 7 18.03 21.71 -16.69
C VAL A 7 16.62 22.26 -16.90
N GLY A 8 15.57 21.48 -16.63
CA GLY A 8 14.18 21.93 -16.72
C GLY A 8 13.87 23.08 -15.75
N ILE A 9 14.35 22.99 -14.50
CA ILE A 9 14.17 24.03 -13.48
C ILE A 9 14.94 25.30 -13.86
N THR A 10 16.20 25.20 -14.29
CA THR A 10 17.06 26.36 -14.60
C THR A 10 16.67 27.09 -15.89
N ARG A 11 15.74 26.55 -16.69
CA ARG A 11 15.16 27.27 -17.84
C ARG A 11 14.26 28.43 -17.43
N ALA A 12 13.65 28.38 -16.24
CA ALA A 12 12.75 29.44 -15.79
C ALA A 12 13.53 30.64 -15.25
N LYS A 13 13.15 31.85 -15.68
CA LYS A 13 13.79 33.10 -15.21
C LYS A 13 13.18 33.68 -13.94
N LYS A 14 11.85 33.58 -13.77
CA LYS A 14 11.11 34.25 -12.69
C LYS A 14 10.42 33.29 -11.73
N LYS A 15 9.61 32.36 -12.26
CA LYS A 15 8.82 31.41 -11.46
C LYS A 15 8.85 30.04 -12.11
N VAL A 16 8.90 29.00 -11.30
CA VAL A 16 8.77 27.59 -11.71
C VAL A 16 7.50 27.04 -11.08
N TYR A 17 6.65 26.41 -11.88
CA TYR A 17 5.47 25.70 -11.40
C TYR A 17 5.69 24.20 -11.62
N LEU A 18 5.67 23.44 -10.54
CA LEU A 18 5.80 21.99 -10.58
C LEU A 18 4.41 21.38 -10.36
N VAL A 19 3.91 20.66 -11.37
CA VAL A 19 2.56 20.09 -11.35
C VAL A 19 2.66 18.58 -11.45
N ARG A 20 1.80 17.88 -10.68
CA ARG A 20 1.63 16.43 -10.79
C ARG A 20 0.15 16.08 -10.92
N ALA A 21 -0.12 15.01 -11.66
CA ALA A 21 -1.42 14.36 -11.66
C ALA A 21 -1.36 13.11 -10.77
N PHE A 22 -2.34 12.94 -9.89
CA PHE A 22 -2.43 11.75 -9.04
C PHE A 22 -2.71 10.48 -9.87
N ARG A 23 -3.57 10.59 -10.88
CA ARG A 23 -3.93 9.50 -11.80
C ARG A 23 -3.78 9.98 -13.24
N ARG A 24 -3.24 9.14 -14.12
CA ARG A 24 -3.14 9.42 -15.56
C ARG A 24 -3.60 8.19 -16.34
N ASN A 25 -4.30 8.44 -17.44
CA ASN A 25 -4.51 7.42 -18.46
C ASN A 25 -3.32 7.47 -19.41
N LEU A 26 -2.57 6.39 -19.49
CA LEU A 26 -1.44 6.23 -20.39
C LEU A 26 -1.61 4.91 -21.14
N MET A 27 -1.60 4.95 -22.47
CA MET A 27 -1.77 3.76 -23.31
C MET A 27 -3.01 2.92 -22.93
N GLY A 28 -4.15 3.59 -22.68
CA GLY A 28 -5.41 2.94 -22.33
C GLY A 28 -5.52 2.44 -20.87
N LEU A 29 -4.43 2.47 -20.10
CA LEU A 29 -4.40 2.04 -18.70
C LEU A 29 -4.42 3.24 -17.75
N SER A 30 -5.26 3.17 -16.72
CA SER A 30 -5.32 4.19 -15.67
C SER A 30 -4.41 3.81 -14.52
N THR A 31 -3.29 4.54 -14.36
CA THR A 31 -2.30 4.27 -13.32
C THR A 31 -2.20 5.45 -12.36
N VAL A 32 -2.06 5.14 -11.07
CA VAL A 32 -1.78 6.12 -10.02
C VAL A 32 -0.29 6.40 -9.99
N ASN A 33 0.10 7.67 -10.10
CA ASN A 33 1.49 8.09 -10.14
C ASN A 33 1.89 8.73 -8.81
N ASN A 34 2.89 8.13 -8.16
CA ASN A 34 3.51 8.71 -6.97
C ASN A 34 4.22 10.03 -7.33
N PRO A 35 4.37 10.96 -6.37
CA PRO A 35 5.14 12.19 -6.61
C PRO A 35 6.58 11.86 -6.99
N SER A 36 7.16 12.68 -7.86
CA SER A 36 8.57 12.56 -8.23
C SER A 36 9.45 12.70 -6.99
N ARG A 37 10.45 11.82 -6.86
CA ARG A 37 11.46 11.88 -5.79
C ARG A 37 12.18 13.23 -5.73
N PHE A 38 12.37 13.90 -6.87
CA PHE A 38 13.07 15.18 -6.94
C PHE A 38 12.32 16.33 -6.26
N LEU A 39 11.02 16.18 -5.99
CA LEU A 39 10.27 17.17 -5.21
C LEU A 39 10.73 17.22 -3.74
N LYS A 40 11.28 16.13 -3.20
CA LYS A 40 11.81 16.07 -1.84
C LYS A 40 13.16 16.78 -1.70
N ASP A 41 13.91 16.87 -2.79
CA ASP A 41 15.23 17.53 -2.80
C ASP A 41 15.10 19.07 -2.76
N ILE A 42 13.90 19.61 -3.02
CA ILE A 42 13.67 21.06 -3.04
C ILE A 42 13.36 21.54 -1.61
N PRO A 43 14.14 22.48 -1.05
CA PRO A 43 13.90 23.02 0.28
C PRO A 43 12.48 23.57 0.42
N ALA A 44 11.77 23.18 1.47
CA ALA A 44 10.39 23.59 1.72
C ALA A 44 10.21 25.11 1.81
N SER A 45 11.25 25.85 2.24
CA SER A 45 11.24 27.32 2.28
C SER A 45 11.08 27.98 0.92
N LEU A 46 11.41 27.28 -0.18
CA LEU A 46 11.30 27.80 -1.55
C LEU A 46 9.99 27.42 -2.23
N VAL A 47 9.20 26.52 -1.63
CA VAL A 47 7.98 25.98 -2.24
C VAL A 47 6.76 26.76 -1.72
N LYS A 48 6.08 27.45 -2.63
CA LYS A 48 4.75 28.00 -2.38
C LYS A 48 3.70 27.04 -2.90
N ASN A 49 2.92 26.48 -1.99
CA ASN A 49 1.88 25.54 -2.34
C ASN A 49 0.62 26.27 -2.81
N SER A 50 0.55 26.55 -4.11
CA SER A 50 -0.55 27.30 -4.75
C SER A 50 -1.73 26.42 -5.17
N GLY A 51 -1.85 25.21 -4.62
CA GLY A 51 -2.92 24.27 -4.92
C GLY A 51 -3.72 23.99 -3.66
N ASN A 52 -5.04 24.15 -3.80
CA ASN A 52 -6.10 23.77 -2.88
C ASN A 52 -5.64 22.75 -1.82
N SER A 53 -5.80 23.09 -0.54
CA SER A 53 -5.36 22.37 0.67
C SER A 53 -5.96 20.97 0.85
N PHE A 54 -6.23 20.23 -0.22
CA PHE A 54 -6.65 18.83 -0.26
C PHE A 54 -5.43 17.90 -0.27
N GLY A 55 -4.55 18.02 0.73
CA GLY A 55 -3.54 16.99 0.98
C GLY A 55 -2.17 17.44 1.47
N GLN A 56 -2.00 18.69 1.90
CA GLN A 56 -0.72 19.15 2.43
C GLN A 56 -0.71 19.20 3.95
N ASN A 57 -0.53 18.01 4.54
CA ASN A 57 0.35 17.84 5.70
C ASN A 57 0.68 16.34 5.92
N ARG A 58 1.41 15.70 5.00
CA ARG A 58 1.90 14.32 5.21
C ARG A 58 3.33 14.04 4.72
N TYR A 59 4.07 15.06 4.29
CA TYR A 59 5.43 14.87 3.76
C TYR A 59 6.55 15.30 4.73
N HIS A 60 6.21 15.66 5.96
CA HIS A 60 7.20 15.95 7.01
C HIS A 60 6.75 15.38 8.36
N GLU A 61 6.58 14.07 8.42
CA GLU A 61 6.65 13.29 9.65
C GLU A 61 6.71 11.82 9.20
N GLU A 62 7.66 11.05 9.71
CA GLU A 62 7.54 9.60 9.76
C GLU A 62 6.41 9.23 10.73
N ARG A 63 5.19 9.72 10.46
CA ARG A 63 4.00 9.23 11.13
C ARG A 63 3.76 7.83 10.58
N PRO A 64 3.79 6.79 11.41
CA PRO A 64 3.42 5.46 10.96
C PRO A 64 2.00 5.56 10.40
N LEU A 65 1.86 5.35 9.09
CA LEU A 65 0.62 5.35 8.31
C LEU A 65 -0.28 4.16 8.68
N LYS A 66 -0.51 3.93 9.97
CA LYS A 66 -1.33 2.83 10.49
C LYS A 66 -2.67 3.29 11.05
N SER A 67 -2.91 4.60 11.24
CA SER A 67 -4.08 5.05 12.01
C SER A 67 -5.14 5.87 11.26
N ASP A 68 -4.82 6.53 10.14
CA ASP A 68 -5.75 7.53 9.56
C ASP A 68 -6.49 7.07 8.30
N MET A 69 -6.21 5.86 7.79
CA MET A 69 -6.95 5.30 6.64
C MET A 69 -8.32 4.70 7.00
N TYR A 70 -8.63 4.60 8.29
CA TYR A 70 -9.80 3.90 8.82
C TYR A 70 -10.69 4.79 9.71
N ALA A 71 -10.65 6.12 9.52
CA ALA A 71 -11.49 7.03 10.32
C ALA A 71 -13.00 6.83 10.07
N TRP A 72 -13.39 6.28 8.91
CA TRP A 72 -14.77 5.89 8.63
C TRP A 72 -15.17 4.54 9.24
N GLU A 73 -14.20 3.73 9.73
CA GLU A 73 -14.47 2.46 10.43
C GLU A 73 -14.88 2.66 11.89
N ARG A 74 -14.78 3.88 12.43
CA ARG A 74 -15.10 4.19 13.83
C ARG A 74 -16.59 4.04 14.17
N ASN A 75 -17.45 3.84 13.16
CA ASN A 75 -18.89 3.68 13.29
C ASN A 75 -19.42 2.37 12.68
N ILE A 76 -18.54 1.39 12.43
CA ILE A 76 -18.97 0.04 12.08
C ILE A 76 -19.27 -0.66 13.41
N PRO A 77 -20.54 -1.07 13.69
CA PRO A 77 -20.82 -1.86 14.87
C PRO A 77 -19.93 -3.10 14.81
N ALA A 78 -19.20 -3.34 15.90
CA ALA A 78 -18.24 -4.44 15.97
C ALA A 78 -18.90 -5.73 15.47
N PRO A 79 -18.31 -6.43 14.48
CA PRO A 79 -18.86 -7.72 14.08
C PRO A 79 -18.79 -8.61 15.31
N VAL A 80 -19.97 -9.11 15.70
CA VAL A 80 -20.15 -10.04 16.80
C VAL A 80 -19.15 -11.17 16.59
N ALA A 81 -18.26 -11.37 17.56
CA ALA A 81 -17.18 -12.34 17.45
C ALA A 81 -17.75 -13.71 17.08
N ALA A 82 -17.48 -14.17 15.86
CA ALA A 82 -17.67 -15.58 15.53
C ALA A 82 -16.67 -16.39 16.36
N PRO A 83 -17.08 -17.55 16.90
CA PRO A 83 -16.25 -18.33 17.80
C PRO A 83 -14.94 -18.69 17.12
N ALA A 84 -13.86 -18.57 17.89
CA ALA A 84 -12.52 -18.99 17.51
C ALA A 84 -12.54 -20.46 17.07
N GLY A 85 -12.64 -20.68 15.77
CA GLY A 85 -12.30 -21.96 15.16
C GLY A 85 -10.78 -22.09 15.17
N ASP A 86 -10.29 -23.28 15.51
CA ASP A 86 -8.86 -23.63 15.54
C ASP A 86 -8.12 -23.09 14.30
N LEU A 87 -7.38 -22.00 14.49
CA LEU A 87 -6.54 -21.44 13.44
C LEU A 87 -5.34 -22.38 13.26
N PRO A 88 -5.13 -22.94 12.05
CA PRO A 88 -3.97 -23.80 11.82
C PRO A 88 -2.69 -22.96 12.04
N ASN A 89 -1.79 -23.46 12.88
CA ASN A 89 -0.47 -22.87 13.10
C ASN A 89 0.38 -23.01 11.82
N LEU A 90 0.24 -22.05 10.90
CA LEU A 90 0.99 -22.01 9.64
C LEU A 90 2.29 -21.23 9.80
N LYS A 91 3.38 -21.81 9.27
CA LYS A 91 4.70 -21.18 9.21
C LYS A 91 5.09 -20.84 7.77
N ALA A 92 5.99 -19.89 7.61
CA ALA A 92 6.62 -19.62 6.32
C ALA A 92 7.30 -20.89 5.81
N GLY A 93 7.07 -21.24 4.54
CA GLY A 93 7.50 -22.48 3.90
C GLY A 93 6.43 -23.57 3.84
N ASP A 94 5.33 -23.46 4.60
CA ASP A 94 4.25 -24.44 4.56
C ASP A 94 3.52 -24.43 3.21
N ARG A 95 3.15 -25.61 2.71
CA ARG A 95 2.27 -25.77 1.57
C ARG A 95 0.82 -25.72 2.03
N VAL A 96 0.02 -24.94 1.34
CA VAL A 96 -1.38 -24.69 1.69
C VAL A 96 -2.25 -24.83 0.45
N LYS A 97 -3.49 -25.27 0.65
CA LYS A 97 -4.51 -25.31 -0.38
C LYS A 97 -5.64 -24.36 -0.01
N HIS A 98 -6.00 -23.52 -0.95
CA HIS A 98 -7.17 -22.64 -0.88
C HIS A 98 -8.24 -23.16 -1.83
N ALA A 99 -9.51 -23.17 -1.39
CA ALA A 99 -10.63 -23.67 -2.19
C ALA A 99 -10.74 -22.97 -3.57
N GLN A 100 -10.48 -21.66 -3.61
CA GLN A 100 -10.56 -20.85 -4.84
C GLN A 100 -9.23 -20.71 -5.59
N PHE A 101 -8.10 -20.75 -4.89
CA PHE A 101 -6.79 -20.40 -5.49
C PHE A 101 -5.88 -21.62 -5.70
N GLY A 102 -6.34 -22.81 -5.32
CA GLY A 102 -5.58 -24.04 -5.47
C GLY A 102 -4.42 -24.12 -4.48
N ARG A 103 -3.37 -24.82 -4.88
CA ARG A 103 -2.19 -25.08 -4.04
C ARG A 103 -1.21 -23.90 -4.13
N GLY A 104 -0.68 -23.51 -2.98
CA GLY A 104 0.30 -22.43 -2.85
C GLY A 104 1.27 -22.67 -1.71
N MET A 105 2.29 -21.81 -1.60
CA MET A 105 3.30 -21.85 -0.56
C MET A 105 3.25 -20.56 0.27
N VAL A 106 3.27 -20.70 1.59
CA VAL A 106 3.32 -19.56 2.51
C VAL A 106 4.71 -18.94 2.44
N ILE A 107 4.79 -17.66 2.06
CA ILE A 107 6.02 -16.88 2.01
C ILE A 107 6.29 -16.21 3.36
N SER A 108 5.26 -15.68 4.02
CA SER A 108 5.43 -14.99 5.30
C SER A 108 4.14 -14.94 6.11
N CYS A 109 4.26 -14.98 7.44
CA CYS A 109 3.16 -14.78 8.39
C CYS A 109 3.47 -13.56 9.27
N LYS A 110 2.49 -12.66 9.46
CA LYS A 110 2.57 -11.51 10.36
C LYS A 110 1.35 -11.48 11.28
N PRO A 111 1.53 -11.54 12.61
CA PRO A 111 0.41 -11.40 13.53
C PRO A 111 -0.13 -9.96 13.53
N VAL A 112 -1.45 -9.81 13.47
CA VAL A 112 -2.17 -8.52 13.44
C VAL A 112 -3.31 -8.56 14.45
N LYS A 113 -3.15 -7.85 15.57
CA LYS A 113 -4.13 -7.68 16.67
C LYS A 113 -4.80 -8.98 17.15
N ASN A 114 -5.78 -9.50 16.41
CA ASN A 114 -6.55 -10.72 16.74
C ASN A 114 -6.50 -11.81 15.66
N ASP A 115 -5.74 -11.63 14.57
CA ASP A 115 -5.61 -12.59 13.47
C ASP A 115 -4.16 -12.63 12.94
N SER A 116 -3.87 -13.53 12.01
CA SER A 116 -2.58 -13.59 11.32
C SER A 116 -2.73 -13.24 9.84
N GLU A 117 -2.01 -12.22 9.38
CA GLU A 117 -1.89 -11.90 7.96
C GLU A 117 -0.82 -12.81 7.34
N ILE A 118 -1.20 -13.57 6.31
CA ILE A 118 -0.33 -14.50 5.61
C ILE A 118 -0.17 -14.08 4.15
N VAL A 119 1.03 -14.27 3.62
CA VAL A 119 1.36 -14.06 2.21
C VAL A 119 1.61 -15.42 1.59
N VAL A 120 0.83 -15.78 0.57
CA VAL A 120 0.89 -17.07 -0.11
C VAL A 120 1.22 -16.86 -1.58
N ALA A 121 2.22 -17.57 -2.09
CA ALA A 121 2.49 -17.68 -3.52
C ALA A 121 1.69 -18.82 -4.12
N PHE A 122 0.81 -18.50 -5.06
CA PHE A 122 0.10 -19.46 -5.91
C PHE A 122 0.78 -19.49 -7.28
N PRO A 123 1.16 -20.66 -7.82
CA PRO A 123 1.86 -20.75 -9.11
C PRO A 123 1.09 -20.07 -10.26
N ASP A 124 -0.24 -20.24 -10.31
CA ASP A 124 -1.07 -19.76 -11.41
C ASP A 124 -1.55 -18.31 -11.24
N LEU A 125 -1.56 -17.80 -10.00
CA LEU A 125 -2.21 -16.52 -9.64
C LEU A 125 -1.25 -15.49 -9.02
N GLY A 126 0.01 -15.88 -8.80
CA GLY A 126 1.03 -15.07 -8.15
C GLY A 126 0.83 -14.94 -6.64
N ILE A 127 1.40 -13.88 -6.06
CA ILE A 127 1.44 -13.68 -4.61
C ILE A 127 0.14 -13.01 -4.14
N LYS A 128 -0.55 -13.62 -3.17
CA LYS A 128 -1.76 -13.08 -2.53
C LYS A 128 -1.53 -12.89 -1.04
N ARG A 129 -2.13 -11.83 -0.49
CA ARG A 129 -2.10 -11.51 0.94
C ARG A 129 -3.49 -11.76 1.52
N LEU A 130 -3.57 -12.64 2.50
CA LEU A 130 -4.82 -13.16 3.06
C LEU A 130 -4.79 -13.08 4.59
N LEU A 131 -5.95 -12.97 5.21
CA LEU A 131 -6.13 -13.09 6.66
C LEU A 131 -6.41 -14.55 7.01
N LEU A 132 -5.69 -15.14 7.96
CA LEU A 132 -5.75 -16.56 8.29
C LEU A 132 -7.18 -17.00 8.65
N SER A 133 -7.91 -16.19 9.42
CA SER A 133 -9.29 -16.48 9.82
C SER A 133 -10.27 -16.52 8.63
N PHE A 134 -10.00 -15.78 7.57
CA PHE A 134 -10.86 -15.70 6.37
C PHE A 134 -10.37 -16.59 5.23
N ALA A 135 -9.09 -16.96 5.22
CA ALA A 135 -8.47 -17.68 4.12
C ALA A 135 -8.88 -19.17 4.08
N ARG A 136 -9.41 -19.74 5.18
CA ARG A 136 -9.84 -21.14 5.28
C ARG A 136 -8.86 -22.09 4.58
N LEU A 137 -7.57 -21.93 4.88
CA LEU A 137 -6.52 -22.69 4.23
C LEU A 137 -6.40 -24.07 4.86
N GLU A 138 -6.32 -25.08 4.00
CA GLU A 138 -5.96 -26.42 4.40
C GLU A 138 -4.44 -26.57 4.29
N LYS A 139 -3.78 -26.96 5.38
CA LYS A 139 -2.36 -27.34 5.32
C LYS A 139 -2.24 -28.65 4.54
N VAL A 140 -1.38 -28.66 3.53
CA VAL A 140 -1.05 -29.86 2.76
C VAL A 140 0.41 -30.18 3.10
N GLU A 141 0.68 -31.40 3.58
CA GLU A 141 2.06 -31.86 3.82
C GLU A 141 2.93 -31.82 2.55
#